data_AF-A0A536RPM9-F1
#
_entry.id   AF-A0A536RPM9-F1
#
_cell.length_a   1.000
_cell.length_b   1.000
_cell.length_c   1.000
_cell.angle_alpha   90.00
_cell.angle_beta   90.00
_cell.angle_gamma   90.00
#
_symmetry.space_group_name_H-M   'P 1'
#
loop_
_entity.id
_entity.type
_entity.pdbx_description
1 polymer ?
#
loop_
_entity_poly.entity_id
_entity_poly.type
_entity_poly.pdbx_seq_one_letter_code
_entity_poly.pdbx_strand_id
1 'polypeptide(L)'
;MPNFKRVSLVGSEELFRPTRPQVITDTDDVIRDAVDRPSAVKEVVLKTLNFAPEEIELLLEAVQTAKYPDRPRAKPPLDKFDSLDALRLKIQAVLDQ
;
A
#
# COMPACT_ATOMS: atom_id res chain seq x y z
N MET A 1 -22.75 61.98 20.17
CA MET A 1 -22.48 60.83 19.27
C MET A 1 -23.58 60.82 18.22
N PRO A 2 -23.27 60.86 16.91
CA PRO A 2 -24.28 60.98 15.87
C PRO A 2 -25.01 59.64 15.68
N ASN A 3 -26.33 59.69 15.59
CA ASN A 3 -27.20 58.52 15.39
C ASN A 3 -26.94 57.88 14.02
N PHE A 4 -26.40 56.65 14.00
CA PHE A 4 -26.21 55.86 12.79
C PHE A 4 -27.58 55.42 12.23
N LYS A 5 -27.94 55.92 11.05
CA LYS A 5 -29.19 55.54 10.37
C LYS A 5 -28.96 54.24 9.63
N ARG A 6 -29.58 53.14 10.09
CA ARG A 6 -29.52 51.84 9.42
C ARG A 6 -30.48 51.84 8.23
N VAL A 7 -29.94 51.80 7.02
CA VAL A 7 -30.71 51.63 5.78
C VAL A 7 -30.63 50.17 5.39
N SER A 8 -31.78 49.48 5.33
CA SER A 8 -31.84 48.10 4.83
C SER A 8 -31.86 48.15 3.31
N LEU A 9 -30.88 47.52 2.67
CA LEU A 9 -30.76 47.41 1.21
C LEU A 9 -31.71 46.32 0.73
N VAL A 10 -32.94 46.72 0.40
CA VAL A 10 -33.93 45.85 -0.24
C VAL A 10 -33.31 45.23 -1.50
N GLY A 11 -33.21 43.89 -1.53
CA GLY A 11 -32.60 43.13 -2.63
C GLY A 11 -31.31 42.40 -2.27
N SER A 12 -30.69 42.65 -1.11
CA SER A 12 -29.49 41.91 -0.68
C SER A 12 -29.75 40.42 -0.47
N GLU A 13 -30.99 40.04 -0.16
CA GLU A 13 -31.38 38.63 0.03
C GLU A 13 -31.21 37.79 -1.23
N GLU A 14 -31.26 38.41 -2.42
CA GLU A 14 -31.12 37.72 -3.71
C GLU A 14 -29.65 37.32 -3.98
N LEU A 15 -28.69 38.09 -3.43
CA LEU A 15 -27.26 37.82 -3.52
C LEU A 15 -26.80 36.72 -2.56
N PHE A 16 -27.54 36.47 -1.48
CA PHE A 16 -27.24 35.44 -0.47
C PHE A 16 -28.15 34.22 -0.59
N ARG A 17 -28.85 34.05 -1.72
CA ARG A 17 -29.63 32.83 -1.94
C ARG A 17 -28.69 31.62 -1.95
N PRO A 18 -29.01 30.56 -1.19
CA PRO A 18 -28.26 29.31 -1.27
C PRO A 18 -28.33 28.79 -2.71
N THR A 19 -27.21 28.84 -3.42
CA THR A 19 -27.09 28.20 -4.73
C THR A 19 -27.19 26.69 -4.50
N ARG A 20 -28.29 26.07 -4.93
CA ARG A 20 -28.37 24.61 -4.95
C ARG A 20 -27.33 24.13 -5.96
N PRO A 21 -26.33 23.32 -5.57
CA PRO A 21 -25.44 22.71 -6.55
C PRO A 21 -26.29 21.82 -7.44
N GLN A 22 -26.46 22.22 -8.69
CA GLN A 22 -26.99 21.32 -9.71
C GLN A 22 -25.92 20.27 -9.94
N VAL A 23 -26.08 19.10 -9.35
CA VAL A 23 -25.24 17.93 -9.66
C VAL A 23 -25.68 17.47 -11.05
N ILE A 24 -24.98 17.96 -12.08
CA ILE A 24 -25.17 17.54 -13.46
C ILE A 24 -24.47 16.19 -13.62
N THR A 25 -25.25 15.12 -13.50
CA THR A 25 -24.79 13.72 -13.61
C THR A 25 -24.10 13.42 -14.94
N ASP A 26 -24.42 14.18 -16.00
CA ASP A 26 -23.89 13.96 -17.35
C ASP A 26 -22.42 14.39 -17.51
N THR A 27 -21.84 15.08 -16.52
CA THR A 27 -20.43 15.52 -16.58
C THR A 27 -19.47 14.49 -15.99
N ASP A 28 -19.96 13.55 -15.19
CA ASP A 28 -19.11 12.56 -14.50
C ASP A 28 -18.43 11.60 -15.49
N ASP A 29 -19.07 11.30 -16.61
CA ASP A 29 -18.49 10.44 -17.65
C ASP A 29 -17.39 11.15 -18.45
N VAL A 30 -17.54 12.46 -18.71
CA VAL A 30 -16.54 13.29 -19.40
C VAL A 30 -15.27 13.47 -18.54
N ILE A 31 -15.43 13.59 -17.22
CA ILE A 31 -14.31 13.74 -16.28
C ILE A 31 -13.50 12.45 -16.18
N ARG A 32 -14.11 11.27 -16.37
CA ARG A 32 -13.37 9.99 -16.31
C ARG A 32 -12.44 9.78 -17.49
N ASP A 33 -12.83 10.20 -18.69
CA ASP A 33 -12.02 10.06 -19.91
C ASP A 33 -10.90 11.11 -20.01
N ALA A 34 -11.09 12.29 -19.40
CA ALA A 34 -10.11 13.37 -19.43
C ALA A 34 -8.97 13.23 -18.40
N VAL A 35 -9.11 12.34 -17.42
CA VAL A 35 -8.14 12.15 -16.34
C VAL A 35 -7.35 10.88 -16.60
N ASP A 36 -6.08 11.04 -16.97
CA ASP A 36 -5.10 9.96 -17.06
C ASP A 36 -4.85 9.37 -15.65
N ARG A 37 -5.72 8.45 -15.24
CA ARG A 37 -5.57 7.71 -13.98
C ARG A 37 -4.55 6.61 -14.24
N PRO A 38 -3.46 6.51 -13.46
CA PRO A 38 -2.56 5.37 -13.58
C PRO A 38 -3.38 4.08 -13.46
N SER A 39 -3.18 3.18 -14.44
CA SER A 39 -3.89 1.90 -14.54
C SER A 39 -3.98 1.22 -13.18
N ALA A 40 -5.14 0.67 -12.84
CA ALA A 40 -5.39 -0.06 -11.59
C ALA A 40 -4.14 -0.85 -11.16
N VAL A 41 -3.43 -0.28 -10.18
CA VAL A 41 -2.23 -0.90 -9.62
C VAL A 41 -2.71 -2.24 -9.07
N LYS A 42 -2.22 -3.36 -9.63
CA LYS A 42 -2.47 -4.67 -9.03
C LYS A 42 -2.17 -4.54 -7.56
N GLU A 43 -3.18 -4.69 -6.69
CA GLU A 43 -2.96 -4.74 -5.26
C GLU A 43 -2.01 -5.89 -4.98
N VAL A 44 -0.73 -5.58 -4.82
CA VAL A 44 0.25 -6.55 -4.36
C VAL A 44 -0.02 -6.72 -2.88
N VAL A 45 -0.74 -7.78 -2.53
CA VAL A 45 -0.94 -8.15 -1.13
C VAL A 45 0.44 -8.57 -0.58
N LEU A 46 1.09 -7.65 0.11
CA LEU A 46 2.37 -7.89 0.75
C LEU A 46 2.13 -8.76 1.99
N LYS A 47 2.60 -10.00 1.94
CA LYS A 47 2.66 -10.89 3.11
C LYS A 47 3.91 -10.59 3.92
N THR A 48 3.76 -10.45 5.23
CA THR A 48 4.88 -10.22 6.15
C THR A 48 5.20 -11.49 6.92
N LEU A 49 6.50 -11.77 7.07
CA LEU A 49 7.03 -12.94 7.78
C LEU A 49 8.05 -12.45 8.81
N ASN A 50 7.90 -12.89 10.05
CA ASN A 50 8.82 -12.55 11.13
C ASN A 50 9.89 -13.64 11.26
N PHE A 51 11.15 -13.24 11.14
CA PHE A 51 12.30 -14.11 11.34
C PHE A 51 13.11 -13.70 12.58
N ALA A 52 13.61 -14.69 13.30
CA ALA A 52 14.63 -14.47 14.32
C ALA A 52 15.98 -14.13 13.66
N PRO A 53 16.88 -13.41 14.32
CA PRO A 53 18.18 -13.05 13.74
C PRO A 53 18.97 -14.29 13.29
N GLU A 54 18.90 -15.40 14.03
CA GLU A 54 19.56 -16.67 13.69
C GLU A 54 18.97 -17.29 12.40
N GLU A 55 17.66 -17.17 12.20
CA GLU A 55 16.97 -17.64 11.00
C GLU A 55 17.39 -16.83 9.76
N ILE A 56 17.61 -15.51 9.93
CA ILE A 56 18.07 -14.62 8.86
C ILE A 56 19.51 -14.97 8.44
N GLU A 57 20.39 -15.25 9.40
CA GLU A 57 21.76 -15.69 9.12
C GLU A 57 21.78 -17.01 8.35
N LEU A 58 20.92 -17.97 8.75
CA LEU A 58 20.78 -19.26 8.08
C LEU A 58 20.32 -19.10 6.63
N LEU A 59 19.33 -18.24 6.38
CA LEU A 59 18.85 -17.90 5.03
C LEU A 59 19.97 -17.29 4.18
N LEU A 60 20.77 -16.40 4.75
CA LEU A 60 21.86 -15.74 4.05
C LEU A 60 22.97 -16.73 3.68
N GLU A 61 23.30 -17.67 4.58
CA GLU A 61 24.23 -18.77 4.29
C GLU A 61 23.70 -19.69 3.17
N ALA A 62 22.40 -20.01 3.18
CA ALA A 62 21.75 -20.80 2.14
C ALA A 62 21.81 -20.12 0.77
N VAL A 63 21.51 -18.83 0.69
CA VAL A 63 21.59 -18.03 -0.55
C VAL A 63 23.01 -17.99 -1.08
N GLN A 64 24.01 -17.80 -0.22
CA GLN A 64 25.42 -17.85 -0.63
C GLN A 64 25.84 -19.22 -1.15
N THR A 65 25.27 -20.29 -0.59
CA THR A 65 25.53 -21.67 -1.04
C THR A 65 24.93 -21.92 -2.41
N ALA A 66 23.67 -21.51 -2.61
CA ALA A 66 23.00 -21.60 -3.91
C ALA A 66 23.69 -20.76 -5.00
N LYS A 67 24.24 -19.59 -4.65
CA LYS A 67 24.95 -18.71 -5.59
C LYS A 67 26.29 -19.27 -6.05
N TYR A 68 26.98 -20.05 -5.21
CA TYR A 68 28.30 -20.60 -5.51
C TYR A 68 28.32 -22.10 -5.15
N PRO A 69 27.66 -22.95 -5.96
CA PRO A 69 27.53 -24.38 -5.69
C PRO A 69 28.86 -25.12 -5.84
N ASP A 70 29.73 -24.69 -6.75
CA ASP A 70 31.02 -25.34 -7.02
C ASP A 70 32.10 -24.99 -5.98
N ARG A 71 31.80 -24.08 -5.05
CA ARG A 71 32.75 -23.70 -4.02
C ARG A 71 32.89 -24.87 -3.04
N PRO A 72 34.09 -25.44 -2.85
CA PRO A 72 34.28 -26.52 -1.89
C PRO A 72 33.98 -26.00 -0.48
N ARG A 73 33.03 -26.66 0.21
CA ARG A 73 32.61 -26.36 1.58
C ARG A 73 32.48 -27.67 2.36
N ALA A 74 32.64 -27.58 3.67
CA ALA A 74 32.34 -28.72 4.55
C ALA A 74 30.86 -29.08 4.44
N LYS A 75 30.53 -30.36 4.54
CA LYS A 75 29.13 -30.80 4.60
C LYS A 75 28.48 -30.16 5.85
N PRO A 76 27.34 -29.47 5.71
CA PRO A 76 26.65 -28.91 6.87
C PRO A 76 26.29 -30.01 7.87
N PRO A 77 26.32 -29.72 9.18
CA PRO A 77 25.82 -30.64 10.20
C PRO A 77 24.32 -30.88 10.02
N LEU A 78 23.82 -32.05 10.46
CA LEU A 78 22.42 -32.45 10.32
C LEU A 78 21.46 -31.41 10.92
N ASP A 79 21.79 -30.87 12.10
CA ASP A 79 20.99 -29.83 12.77
C ASP A 79 20.77 -28.56 11.91
N LYS A 80 21.73 -28.23 11.03
CA LYS A 80 21.58 -27.12 10.07
C LYS A 80 20.60 -27.47 8.95
N PHE A 81 20.52 -28.72 8.54
CA PHE A 81 19.54 -29.17 7.55
C PHE A 81 18.12 -29.11 8.13
N ASP A 82 17.93 -29.57 9.36
CA ASP A 82 16.62 -29.56 10.01
C ASP A 82 16.10 -28.13 10.22
N SER A 83 16.98 -27.21 10.62
CA SER A 83 16.64 -25.79 10.76
C SER A 83 16.31 -25.11 9.41
N LEU A 84 17.02 -25.47 8.33
CA LEU A 84 16.68 -25.00 6.98
C LEU A 84 15.32 -25.53 6.51
N ASP A 85 15.00 -26.79 6.80
CA ASP A 85 13.72 -27.38 6.41
C ASP A 85 12.56 -26.79 7.23
N ALA A 86 12.77 -26.51 8.51
CA ALA A 86 11.81 -25.78 9.34
C ALA A 86 11.52 -24.37 8.76
N LEU A 87 12.54 -23.65 8.28
CA LEU A 87 12.35 -22.37 7.60
C LEU A 87 11.61 -22.51 6.27
N ARG A 88 11.92 -23.55 5.49
CA ARG A 88 11.22 -23.86 4.25
C ARG A 88 9.73 -24.05 4.50
N LEU A 89 9.37 -24.85 5.51
CA LEU A 89 7.97 -25.10 5.89
C LEU A 89 7.27 -23.82 6.37
N LYS A 90 7.94 -22.98 7.18
CA LYS A 90 7.41 -21.69 7.65
C LYS A 90 7.09 -20.74 6.49
N ILE A 91 7.97 -20.66 5.48
CA ILE A 91 7.77 -19.84 4.28
C ILE A 91 6.64 -20.42 3.42
N GLN A 92 6.62 -21.73 3.22
CA GLN A 92 5.62 -22.41 2.41
C GLN A 92 4.21 -22.25 2.99
N ALA A 93 4.07 -22.39 4.30
CA ALA A 93 2.79 -22.21 4.99
C ALA A 93 2.18 -20.82 4.77
N VAL A 94 3.00 -19.78 4.69
CA VAL A 94 2.54 -18.41 4.39
C VAL A 94 2.26 -18.23 2.90
N LEU A 95 3.00 -18.91 2.02
CA LEU A 95 2.75 -18.86 0.58
C LEU A 95 1.38 -19.45 0.23
N ASP A 96 1.03 -20.59 0.84
CA ASP A 96 -0.17 -21.37 0.55
C ASP A 96 -1.45 -20.80 1.21
N GLN A 97 -1.32 -19.86 2.14
CA GLN A 97 -2.44 -19.10 2.75
C GLN A 97 -2.98 -17.98 1.86
#